data_AF-Q8KSX2-F1
#
_entry.id   AF-Q8KSX2-F1
#
_cell.length_a   1.000
_cell.length_b   1.000
_cell.length_c   1.000
_cell.angle_alpha   90.00
_cell.angle_beta   90.00
_cell.angle_gamma   90.00
#
_symmetry.space_group_name_H-M   'P 1'
#
loop_
_entity.id
_entity.type
_entity.pdbx_description
1 polymer ?
#
loop_
_entity_poly.entity_id
_entity_poly.type
_entity_poly.pdbx_seq_one_letter_code
_entity_poly.pdbx_strand_id
1 'polypeptide(L)'
;MTTTDDRTTAAAVDPGPLIKLTIADCAAKVLHSAVALGVFGALADGPADADQVAAATGLHERMAPDFLDALAGLGLLERTGDRYGNSPLAEAYLVPGTATYLGGFVELTNETLYGTWGRLTEALTTGAPQHLDPDKGGFVGDRHKDPEKMKRFFAGLDAYSDRMGVEIARAVDWSRHTSFTDLGGARGNLAAVLVKEHPHLTAGVFDLERTRPLFTEHTTRLGLDGRVAFTGGDFFTDDIPKADVIVLGHILHGFGTDRRRELLNRVFAAVNPGGRVLVYDRMIDDERRDPERLLSSLHMRLVSQDGSEYRVGDLRTWLAGAGFADSTAQPLLGTHTLVTAVR
;
A
#
# COMPACT_ATOMS: atom_id res chain seq x y z
N MET A 1 15.01 -23.73 -63.43
CA MET A 1 14.02 -22.67 -63.14
C MET A 1 13.60 -22.88 -61.69
N THR A 2 13.87 -21.86 -60.90
CA THR A 2 13.91 -21.79 -59.44
C THR A 2 12.58 -22.09 -58.76
N THR A 3 12.63 -22.92 -57.72
CA THR A 3 11.73 -22.82 -56.56
C THR A 3 12.58 -22.89 -55.31
N THR A 4 13.03 -21.72 -54.88
CA THR A 4 13.58 -21.49 -53.55
C THR A 4 12.41 -21.63 -52.56
N ASP A 5 12.35 -22.76 -51.84
CA ASP A 5 11.42 -22.95 -50.73
C ASP A 5 11.98 -22.17 -49.54
N ASP A 6 11.71 -20.87 -49.52
CA ASP A 6 12.04 -19.97 -48.42
C ASP A 6 11.03 -20.19 -47.28
N ARG A 7 11.13 -21.35 -46.62
CA ARG A 7 10.48 -21.54 -45.32
C ARG A 7 11.34 -20.86 -44.28
N THR A 8 11.02 -19.60 -44.05
CA THR A 8 11.35 -18.91 -42.80
C THR A 8 10.84 -19.79 -41.64
N THR A 9 11.74 -20.53 -41.02
CA THR A 9 11.44 -21.31 -39.81
C THR A 9 11.21 -20.29 -38.70
N ALA A 10 9.94 -20.00 -38.42
CA ALA A 10 9.57 -19.21 -37.26
C ALA A 10 10.22 -19.85 -36.02
N ALA A 11 11.00 -19.07 -35.28
CA ALA A 11 11.65 -19.54 -34.06
C ALA A 11 10.59 -20.16 -33.12
N ALA A 12 10.90 -21.32 -32.55
CA ALA A 12 10.00 -21.99 -31.60
C ALA A 12 9.77 -21.07 -30.39
N VAL A 13 8.51 -20.90 -30.01
CA VAL A 13 8.13 -20.05 -28.86
C VAL A 13 8.36 -20.81 -27.56
N ASP A 14 9.12 -20.22 -26.62
CA ASP A 14 9.43 -20.80 -25.31
C ASP A 14 8.21 -20.71 -24.35
N PRO A 15 7.70 -21.83 -23.78
CA PRO A 15 6.62 -21.82 -22.80
C PRO A 15 7.07 -21.40 -21.38
N GLY A 16 8.38 -21.26 -21.13
CA GLY A 16 8.96 -20.96 -19.82
C GLY A 16 8.30 -19.81 -19.06
N PRO A 17 8.02 -18.64 -19.68
CA PRO A 17 7.35 -17.53 -19.00
C PRO A 17 5.95 -17.88 -18.46
N LEU A 18 5.18 -18.70 -19.20
CA LEU A 18 3.84 -19.13 -18.78
C LEU A 18 3.92 -20.12 -17.61
N ILE A 19 4.88 -21.04 -17.66
CA ILE A 19 5.12 -22.00 -16.57
C ILE A 19 5.53 -21.23 -15.30
N LYS A 20 6.43 -20.24 -15.42
CA LYS A 20 6.85 -19.39 -14.30
C LYS A 20 5.67 -18.63 -13.70
N LEU A 21 4.78 -18.10 -14.53
CA LEU A 21 3.58 -17.39 -14.06
C LEU A 21 2.59 -18.33 -13.34
N THR A 22 2.45 -19.58 -13.81
CA THR A 22 1.55 -20.59 -13.22
C THR A 22 1.84 -20.88 -11.75
N ILE A 23 3.10 -20.75 -11.34
CA ILE A 23 3.56 -21.06 -9.97
C ILE A 23 4.04 -19.80 -9.21
N ALA A 24 3.69 -18.60 -9.69
CA ALA A 24 4.16 -17.36 -9.09
C ALA A 24 3.64 -17.15 -7.65
N ASP A 25 2.48 -17.72 -7.33
CA ASP A 25 1.88 -17.70 -6.00
C ASP A 25 2.73 -18.46 -4.96
N CYS A 26 3.47 -19.50 -5.38
CA CYS A 26 4.39 -20.23 -4.52
C CYS A 26 5.45 -19.31 -3.89
N ALA A 27 6.05 -18.41 -4.68
CA ALA A 27 7.06 -17.48 -4.18
C ALA A 27 6.50 -16.53 -3.11
N ALA A 28 5.30 -16.00 -3.34
CA ALA A 28 4.61 -15.17 -2.35
C ALA A 28 4.31 -15.96 -1.06
N LYS A 29 3.88 -17.22 -1.20
CA LYS A 29 3.57 -18.07 -0.05
C LYS A 29 4.81 -18.45 0.77
N VAL A 30 5.97 -18.58 0.13
CA VAL A 30 7.25 -18.77 0.83
C VAL A 30 7.57 -17.57 1.73
N LEU A 31 7.47 -16.33 1.20
CA LEU A 31 7.64 -15.11 2.01
C LEU A 31 6.62 -15.04 3.17
N HIS A 32 5.33 -15.25 2.88
CA HIS A 32 4.28 -15.24 3.89
C HIS A 32 4.56 -16.24 5.03
N SER A 33 5.03 -17.45 4.68
CA SER A 33 5.31 -18.50 5.64
C SER A 33 6.56 -18.18 6.47
N ALA A 34 7.59 -17.58 5.87
CA ALA A 34 8.81 -17.20 6.57
C ALA A 34 8.57 -16.10 7.62
N VAL A 35 7.71 -15.12 7.30
CA VAL A 35 7.25 -14.11 8.27
C VAL A 35 6.43 -14.78 9.39
N ALA A 36 5.44 -15.61 9.04
CA ALA A 36 4.59 -16.27 10.03
C ALA A 36 5.36 -17.20 10.98
N LEU A 37 6.42 -17.85 10.50
CA LEU A 37 7.30 -18.72 11.28
C LEU A 37 8.40 -17.96 12.04
N GLY A 38 8.56 -16.65 11.81
CA GLY A 38 9.57 -15.84 12.48
C GLY A 38 11.02 -16.10 12.02
N VAL A 39 11.22 -16.57 10.78
CA VAL A 39 12.55 -16.95 10.26
C VAL A 39 13.53 -15.78 10.32
N PHE A 40 13.12 -14.60 9.88
CA PHE A 40 13.98 -13.42 9.82
C PHE A 40 14.39 -12.92 11.21
N GLY A 41 13.49 -13.07 12.20
CA GLY A 41 13.80 -12.77 13.59
C GLY A 41 14.80 -13.77 14.19
N ALA A 42 14.67 -15.06 13.86
CA ALA A 42 15.62 -16.09 14.29
C ALA A 42 17.05 -15.90 13.73
N LEU A 43 17.18 -15.15 12.63
CA LEU A 43 18.45 -14.86 11.97
C LEU A 43 18.99 -13.44 12.25
N ALA A 44 18.31 -12.64 13.09
CA ALA A 44 18.68 -11.26 13.37
C ALA A 44 20.04 -11.11 14.08
N ASP A 45 20.41 -12.08 14.92
CA ASP A 45 21.70 -12.08 15.65
C ASP A 45 22.87 -12.64 14.80
N GLY A 46 22.59 -13.07 13.57
CA GLY A 46 23.59 -13.51 12.60
C GLY A 46 23.27 -14.85 11.92
N PRO A 47 24.13 -15.29 10.97
CA PRO A 47 23.85 -16.46 10.16
C PRO A 47 23.81 -17.77 10.97
N ALA A 48 22.88 -18.67 10.67
CA ALA A 48 22.69 -19.95 11.33
C ALA A 48 22.54 -21.11 10.33
N ASP A 49 22.82 -22.34 10.75
CA ASP A 49 22.55 -23.54 9.94
C ASP A 49 21.05 -23.93 9.96
N ALA A 50 20.67 -24.87 9.09
CA ALA A 50 19.26 -25.28 8.95
C ALA A 50 18.66 -25.87 10.24
N ASP A 51 19.45 -26.60 11.02
CA ASP A 51 19.00 -27.24 12.26
C ASP A 51 18.75 -26.19 13.35
N GLN A 52 19.62 -25.19 13.45
CA GLN A 52 19.47 -24.04 14.34
C GLN A 52 18.22 -23.24 14.01
N VAL A 53 17.99 -22.95 12.71
CA VAL A 53 16.77 -22.23 12.29
C VAL A 53 15.53 -23.07 12.59
N ALA A 54 15.54 -24.37 12.28
CA ALA A 54 14.43 -25.26 12.58
C ALA A 54 14.09 -25.32 14.08
N ALA A 55 15.10 -25.40 14.95
CA ALA A 55 14.91 -25.38 16.39
C ALA A 55 14.28 -24.06 16.87
N ALA A 56 14.63 -22.93 16.26
CA ALA A 56 14.11 -21.61 16.63
C ALA A 56 12.69 -21.34 16.11
N THR A 57 12.34 -21.85 14.92
CA THR A 57 11.09 -21.51 14.23
C THR A 57 10.06 -22.64 14.21
N GLY A 58 10.43 -23.83 14.66
CA GLY A 58 9.58 -25.03 14.56
C GLY A 58 9.47 -25.59 13.13
N LEU A 59 10.39 -25.24 12.22
CA LEU A 59 10.44 -25.87 10.91
C LEU A 59 10.75 -27.36 11.07
N HIS A 60 10.06 -28.19 10.32
CA HIS A 60 10.34 -29.62 10.30
C HIS A 60 11.69 -29.86 9.60
N GLU A 61 12.58 -30.65 10.22
CA GLU A 61 13.94 -30.96 9.73
C GLU A 61 13.98 -31.34 8.25
N ARG A 62 13.06 -32.22 7.82
CA ARG A 62 12.90 -32.64 6.41
C ARG A 62 12.67 -31.48 5.42
N MET A 63 11.98 -30.43 5.86
CA MET A 63 11.56 -29.32 4.98
C MET A 63 12.51 -28.11 5.08
N ALA A 64 13.25 -27.99 6.18
CA ALA A 64 14.02 -26.79 6.47
C ALA A 64 15.08 -26.46 5.40
N PRO A 65 15.91 -27.40 4.91
CA PRO A 65 16.91 -27.08 3.89
C PRO A 65 16.30 -26.53 2.60
N ASP A 66 15.28 -27.19 2.05
CA ASP A 66 14.64 -26.76 0.80
C ASP A 66 13.91 -25.41 0.97
N PHE A 67 13.30 -25.18 2.13
CA PHE A 67 12.61 -23.92 2.42
C PHE A 67 13.57 -22.74 2.56
N LEU A 68 14.70 -22.94 3.25
CA LEU A 68 15.74 -21.92 3.42
C LEU A 68 16.48 -21.66 2.09
N ASP A 69 16.71 -22.69 1.29
CA ASP A 69 17.26 -22.55 -0.06
C ASP A 69 16.31 -21.80 -0.99
N ALA A 70 15.00 -22.02 -0.89
CA ALA A 70 14.02 -21.24 -1.62
C ALA A 70 14.04 -19.76 -1.21
N LEU A 71 14.11 -19.46 0.10
CA LEU A 71 14.24 -18.09 0.59
C LEU A 71 15.52 -17.41 0.10
N ALA A 72 16.64 -18.14 0.08
CA ALA A 72 17.89 -17.65 -0.49
C ALA A 72 17.79 -17.41 -2.00
N GLY A 73 17.17 -18.32 -2.75
CA GLY A 73 16.90 -18.19 -4.18
C GLY A 73 15.97 -17.03 -4.54
N LEU A 74 15.09 -16.63 -3.61
CA LEU A 74 14.25 -15.44 -3.72
C LEU A 74 14.96 -14.14 -3.29
N GLY A 75 16.23 -14.22 -2.85
CA GLY A 75 17.01 -13.06 -2.39
C GLY A 75 16.59 -12.53 -1.02
N LEU A 76 15.82 -13.31 -0.25
CA LEU A 76 15.40 -12.95 1.10
C LEU A 76 16.42 -13.39 2.15
N LEU A 77 17.20 -14.43 1.85
CA LEU A 77 18.34 -14.86 2.65
C LEU A 77 19.62 -14.85 1.80
N GLU A 78 20.76 -14.80 2.45
CA GLU A 78 22.07 -15.09 1.85
C GLU A 78 22.58 -16.41 2.40
N ARG A 79 23.08 -17.28 1.52
CA ARG A 79 23.65 -18.58 1.90
C ARG A 79 25.17 -18.58 1.70
N THR A 80 25.90 -18.90 2.76
CA THR A 80 27.36 -19.10 2.73
C THR A 80 27.68 -20.49 3.27
N GLY A 81 27.98 -21.44 2.38
CA GLY A 81 28.15 -22.84 2.75
C GLY A 81 26.85 -23.47 3.22
N ASP A 82 26.81 -23.91 4.48
CA ASP A 82 25.65 -24.49 5.16
C ASP A 82 24.90 -23.48 6.05
N ARG A 83 25.31 -22.21 6.06
CA ARG A 83 24.70 -21.17 6.88
C ARG A 83 23.85 -20.21 6.05
N TYR A 84 22.75 -19.76 6.66
CA TYR A 84 21.81 -18.79 6.13
C TYR A 84 21.82 -17.54 7.00
N GLY A 85 21.89 -16.35 6.40
CA GLY A 85 21.67 -15.08 7.07
C GLY A 85 20.60 -14.26 6.35
N ASN A 86 20.05 -13.25 7.00
CA ASN A 86 19.16 -12.30 6.34
C ASN A 86 19.89 -11.59 5.20
N SER A 87 19.24 -11.43 4.04
CA SER A 87 19.75 -10.50 3.03
C SER A 87 19.60 -9.06 3.51
N PRO A 88 20.32 -8.07 2.92
CA PRO A 88 20.16 -6.68 3.31
C PRO A 88 18.71 -6.16 3.23
N LEU A 89 17.92 -6.72 2.29
CA LEU A 89 16.49 -6.40 2.17
C LEU A 89 15.69 -6.98 3.34
N ALA A 90 15.88 -8.25 3.67
CA ALA A 90 15.16 -8.88 4.77
C ALA A 90 15.57 -8.32 6.13
N GLU A 91 16.87 -8.03 6.32
CA GLU A 91 17.39 -7.42 7.54
C GLU A 91 16.74 -6.05 7.79
N ALA A 92 16.63 -5.23 6.75
CA ALA A 92 16.07 -3.88 6.86
C ALA A 92 14.55 -3.85 7.10
N TYR A 93 13.79 -4.84 6.60
CA TYR A 93 12.33 -4.73 6.51
C TYR A 93 11.55 -5.94 7.06
N LEU A 94 12.18 -7.07 7.35
CA LEU A 94 11.50 -8.29 7.79
C LEU A 94 11.95 -8.78 9.16
N VAL A 95 12.89 -8.09 9.82
CA VAL A 95 13.24 -8.31 11.23
C VAL A 95 12.24 -7.60 12.14
N PRO A 96 11.50 -8.34 13.00
CA PRO A 96 10.53 -7.77 13.92
C PRO A 96 11.14 -6.75 14.89
N GLY A 97 10.36 -5.74 15.28
CA GLY A 97 10.77 -4.74 16.28
C GLY A 97 11.58 -3.56 15.72
N THR A 98 11.98 -3.62 14.45
CA THR A 98 12.57 -2.48 13.75
C THR A 98 11.50 -1.45 13.36
N ALA A 99 11.88 -0.17 13.27
CA ALA A 99 10.94 0.89 12.87
C ALA A 99 10.43 0.75 11.41
N THR A 100 11.17 0.01 10.59
CA THR A 100 10.89 -0.25 9.16
C THR A 100 10.26 -1.61 8.90
N TYR A 101 9.86 -2.35 9.95
CA TYR A 101 9.32 -3.69 9.83
C TYR A 101 8.02 -3.74 8.98
N LEU A 102 8.11 -4.39 7.82
CA LEU A 102 7.02 -4.62 6.88
C LEU A 102 6.32 -5.97 7.08
N GLY A 103 6.72 -6.81 8.06
CA GLY A 103 6.11 -8.13 8.22
C GLY A 103 4.61 -8.08 8.54
N GLY A 104 4.13 -7.03 9.22
CA GLY A 104 2.69 -6.83 9.40
C GLY A 104 1.93 -6.58 8.08
N PHE A 105 2.58 -5.97 7.08
CA PHE A 105 1.99 -5.84 5.73
C PHE A 105 1.95 -7.19 5.03
N VAL A 106 3.01 -7.99 5.16
CA VAL A 106 3.11 -9.35 4.60
C VAL A 106 2.05 -10.28 5.21
N GLU A 107 1.83 -10.20 6.51
CA GLU A 107 0.75 -10.92 7.20
C GLU A 107 -0.62 -10.51 6.68
N LEU A 108 -0.85 -9.20 6.56
CA LEU A 108 -2.11 -8.67 6.05
C LEU A 108 -2.41 -9.19 4.62
N THR A 109 -1.43 -9.17 3.72
CA THR A 109 -1.62 -9.64 2.35
C THR A 109 -1.87 -11.15 2.28
N ASN A 110 -1.27 -11.93 3.18
CA ASN A 110 -1.53 -13.37 3.30
C ASN A 110 -2.97 -13.66 3.77
N GLU A 111 -3.44 -12.94 4.79
CA GLU A 111 -4.77 -13.16 5.37
C GLU A 111 -5.92 -12.70 4.45
N THR A 112 -5.66 -11.70 3.61
CA THR A 112 -6.71 -11.00 2.86
C THR A 112 -6.57 -11.20 1.37
N LEU A 113 -5.56 -10.56 0.77
CA LEU A 113 -5.35 -10.54 -0.68
C LEU A 113 -5.28 -11.96 -1.25
N TYR A 114 -4.51 -12.85 -0.64
CA TYR A 114 -4.30 -14.20 -1.17
C TYR A 114 -5.62 -14.97 -1.35
N GLY A 115 -6.50 -14.94 -0.34
CA GLY A 115 -7.82 -15.59 -0.41
C GLY A 115 -8.76 -14.94 -1.41
N THR A 116 -8.78 -13.60 -1.48
CA THR A 116 -9.62 -12.85 -2.42
C THR A 116 -9.23 -13.12 -3.88
N TRP A 117 -7.93 -13.15 -4.18
CA TRP A 117 -7.43 -13.42 -5.53
C TRP A 117 -7.74 -14.84 -6.02
N GLY A 118 -7.88 -15.81 -5.11
CA GLY A 118 -8.36 -17.16 -5.43
C GLY A 118 -9.77 -17.20 -6.04
N ARG A 119 -10.57 -16.14 -5.87
CA ARG A 119 -11.93 -16.01 -6.42
C ARG A 119 -12.02 -15.10 -7.65
N LEU A 120 -10.90 -14.68 -8.23
CA LEU A 120 -10.89 -13.77 -9.38
C LEU A 120 -11.77 -14.26 -10.55
N THR A 121 -11.72 -15.55 -10.90
CA THR A 121 -12.52 -16.11 -12.01
C THR A 121 -14.03 -15.93 -11.81
N GLU A 122 -14.50 -16.10 -10.58
CA GLU A 122 -15.90 -15.86 -10.22
C GLU A 122 -16.24 -14.36 -10.37
N ALA A 123 -15.37 -13.48 -9.89
CA ALA A 123 -15.53 -12.03 -10.03
C ALA A 123 -15.61 -11.58 -11.49
N LEU A 124 -14.75 -12.15 -12.35
CA LEU A 124 -14.72 -11.83 -13.79
C LEU A 124 -16.00 -12.24 -14.50
N THR A 125 -16.67 -13.29 -14.01
CA THR A 125 -17.90 -13.80 -14.62
C THR A 125 -19.15 -13.07 -14.08
N THR A 126 -19.16 -12.79 -12.79
CA THR A 126 -20.33 -12.21 -12.10
C THR A 126 -20.33 -10.68 -12.05
N GLY A 127 -19.14 -10.07 -12.14
CA GLY A 127 -18.94 -8.65 -11.86
C GLY A 127 -19.06 -8.26 -10.39
N ALA A 128 -19.33 -9.23 -9.49
CA ALA A 128 -19.51 -8.97 -8.07
C ALA A 128 -18.16 -8.95 -7.34
N PRO A 129 -17.97 -8.05 -6.35
CA PRO A 129 -16.84 -8.12 -5.44
C PRO A 129 -16.81 -9.47 -4.72
N GLN A 130 -15.61 -10.03 -4.54
CA GLN A 130 -15.39 -11.35 -3.92
C GLN A 130 -15.13 -11.25 -2.42
N HIS A 131 -14.91 -10.03 -1.94
CA HIS A 131 -14.87 -9.68 -0.54
C HIS A 131 -15.82 -8.52 -0.33
N LEU A 132 -16.92 -8.76 0.39
CA LEU A 132 -17.72 -7.79 1.13
C LEU A 132 -18.86 -8.58 1.78
N ASP A 133 -18.75 -8.86 3.08
CA ASP A 133 -19.94 -9.17 3.86
C ASP A 133 -20.83 -7.89 3.83
N PRO A 134 -22.11 -7.99 3.41
CA PRO A 134 -22.98 -6.85 3.12
C PRO A 134 -23.16 -5.81 4.24
N ASP A 135 -22.81 -6.14 5.50
CA ASP A 135 -23.05 -5.29 6.68
C ASP A 135 -21.79 -4.57 7.23
N LYS A 136 -20.62 -4.60 6.56
CA LYS A 136 -19.32 -4.50 7.27
C LYS A 136 -18.24 -3.51 6.76
N GLY A 137 -18.56 -2.28 6.39
CA GLY A 137 -17.65 -1.13 6.64
C GLY A 137 -16.41 -0.91 5.76
N GLY A 138 -16.38 -1.40 4.51
CA GLY A 138 -15.37 -1.01 3.49
C GLY A 138 -14.01 -1.72 3.60
N PHE A 139 -12.90 -1.02 3.30
CA PHE A 139 -11.51 -1.55 3.32
C PHE A 139 -11.13 -2.26 4.64
N VAL A 140 -11.74 -1.85 5.75
CA VAL A 140 -11.52 -2.42 7.08
C VAL A 140 -12.32 -3.73 7.27
N GLY A 141 -13.37 -3.96 6.50
CA GLY A 141 -14.26 -5.13 6.62
C GLY A 141 -14.80 -5.28 8.04
N ASP A 142 -15.05 -6.52 8.46
CA ASP A 142 -15.55 -6.88 9.80
C ASP A 142 -14.63 -6.47 10.96
N ARG A 143 -13.39 -6.06 10.66
CA ARG A 143 -12.39 -5.77 11.70
C ARG A 143 -12.83 -4.62 12.60
N HIS A 144 -13.71 -3.74 12.14
CA HIS A 144 -14.32 -2.71 12.99
C HIS A 144 -15.12 -3.29 14.17
N LYS A 145 -15.54 -4.57 14.11
CA LYS A 145 -16.24 -5.27 15.21
C LYS A 145 -15.29 -5.78 16.30
N ASP A 146 -13.99 -5.80 16.04
CA ASP A 146 -12.96 -6.29 16.95
C ASP A 146 -11.80 -5.27 17.01
N PRO A 147 -11.74 -4.45 18.07
CA PRO A 147 -10.71 -3.41 18.21
C PRO A 147 -9.28 -3.93 18.06
N GLU A 148 -9.00 -5.17 18.49
CA GLU A 148 -7.67 -5.77 18.40
C GLU A 148 -7.32 -6.17 16.96
N LYS A 149 -8.30 -6.69 16.19
CA LYS A 149 -8.10 -6.93 14.75
C LYS A 149 -7.90 -5.62 13.98
N MET A 150 -8.66 -4.58 14.32
CA MET A 150 -8.52 -3.27 13.70
C MET A 150 -7.14 -2.68 14.01
N LYS A 151 -6.68 -2.80 15.25
CA LYS A 151 -5.35 -2.36 15.69
C LYS A 151 -4.23 -3.09 14.95
N ARG A 152 -4.29 -4.42 14.85
CA ARG A 152 -3.30 -5.23 14.10
C ARG A 152 -3.28 -4.87 12.62
N PHE A 153 -4.45 -4.72 12.01
CA PHE A 153 -4.59 -4.31 10.61
C PHE A 153 -3.86 -2.99 10.33
N PHE A 154 -4.15 -1.96 11.13
CA PHE A 154 -3.51 -0.66 10.95
C PHE A 154 -2.02 -0.70 11.29
N ALA A 155 -1.61 -1.44 12.34
CA ALA A 155 -0.20 -1.64 12.66
C ALA A 155 0.56 -2.32 11.50
N GLY A 156 -0.07 -3.24 10.78
CA GLY A 156 0.51 -3.87 9.59
C GLY A 156 0.72 -2.91 8.42
N LEU A 157 0.05 -1.76 8.42
CA LEU A 157 0.20 -0.71 7.40
C LEU A 157 1.14 0.41 7.85
N ASP A 158 1.58 0.44 9.11
CA ASP A 158 2.36 1.54 9.68
C ASP A 158 3.63 1.81 8.88
N ALA A 159 4.55 0.85 8.80
CA ALA A 159 5.85 1.05 8.17
C ALA A 159 5.73 1.41 6.68
N TYR A 160 4.71 0.90 6.00
CA TYR A 160 4.39 1.26 4.63
C TYR A 160 3.92 2.73 4.51
N SER A 161 3.01 3.14 5.40
CA SER A 161 2.48 4.50 5.46
C SER A 161 3.55 5.51 5.87
N ASP A 162 4.40 5.15 6.84
CA ASP A 162 5.51 5.97 7.30
C ASP A 162 6.51 6.21 6.15
N ARG A 163 6.82 5.16 5.39
CA ARG A 163 7.69 5.25 4.20
C ARG A 163 7.13 6.19 3.14
N MET A 164 5.81 6.13 2.89
CA MET A 164 5.11 7.07 2.01
C MET A 164 5.21 8.50 2.52
N GLY A 165 5.03 8.71 3.84
CA GLY A 165 5.19 10.01 4.46
C GLY A 165 6.57 10.61 4.29
N VAL A 166 7.64 9.82 4.40
CA VAL A 166 9.01 10.27 4.15
C VAL A 166 9.19 10.74 2.71
N GLU A 167 8.63 10.02 1.73
CA GLU A 167 8.70 10.45 0.33
C GLU A 167 7.91 11.74 0.08
N ILE A 168 6.71 11.86 0.65
CA ILE A 168 5.87 13.06 0.52
C ILE A 168 6.52 14.27 1.20
N ALA A 169 7.17 14.07 2.36
CA ALA A 169 7.91 15.11 3.07
C ALA A 169 9.01 15.72 2.18
N ARG A 170 9.62 14.92 1.30
CA ARG A 170 10.72 15.32 0.41
C ARG A 170 10.23 15.82 -0.95
N ALA A 171 9.15 15.26 -1.47
CA ALA A 171 8.66 15.51 -2.82
C ALA A 171 7.92 16.86 -2.99
N VAL A 172 7.59 17.53 -1.88
CA VAL A 172 6.78 18.76 -1.85
C VAL A 172 7.52 19.86 -1.08
N ASP A 173 7.47 21.10 -1.59
CA ASP A 173 7.95 22.28 -0.87
C ASP A 173 6.95 22.70 0.20
N TRP A 174 7.19 22.25 1.43
CA TRP A 174 6.36 22.57 2.60
C TRP A 174 6.65 23.95 3.20
N SER A 175 7.72 24.65 2.77
CA SER A 175 8.13 25.93 3.37
C SER A 175 7.10 27.06 3.18
N ARG A 176 6.23 26.93 2.18
CA ARG A 176 5.19 27.91 1.83
C ARG A 176 3.85 27.67 2.51
N HIS A 177 3.73 26.59 3.27
CA HIS A 177 2.49 26.15 3.88
C HIS A 177 2.68 26.06 5.40
N THR A 178 1.61 26.31 6.15
CA THR A 178 1.63 26.29 7.61
C THR A 178 0.72 25.21 8.19
N SER A 179 -0.25 24.73 7.39
CA SER A 179 -1.22 23.73 7.81
C SER A 179 -1.47 22.67 6.74
N PHE A 180 -1.73 21.43 7.17
CA PHE A 180 -2.27 20.41 6.28
C PHE A 180 -3.32 19.53 6.96
N THR A 181 -4.23 18.98 6.16
CA THR A 181 -5.19 17.95 6.58
C THR A 181 -4.93 16.67 5.79
N ASP A 182 -4.68 15.59 6.51
CA ASP A 182 -4.65 14.22 5.99
C ASP A 182 -6.09 13.66 5.97
N LEU A 183 -6.69 13.63 4.78
CA LEU A 183 -8.08 13.23 4.58
C LEU A 183 -8.17 11.71 4.42
N GLY A 184 -8.81 11.04 5.38
CA GLY A 184 -8.78 9.59 5.54
C GLY A 184 -7.47 9.08 6.13
N GLY A 185 -6.78 9.91 6.93
CA GLY A 185 -5.48 9.60 7.51
C GLY A 185 -5.46 8.51 8.60
N ALA A 186 -6.61 7.89 8.87
CA ALA A 186 -6.78 6.83 9.86
C ALA A 186 -6.17 7.17 11.22
N ARG A 187 -5.15 6.42 11.65
CA ARG A 187 -4.46 6.60 12.95
C ARG A 187 -3.34 7.66 12.91
N GLY A 188 -3.14 8.34 11.77
CA GLY A 188 -2.31 9.53 11.66
C GLY A 188 -0.83 9.30 11.36
N ASN A 189 -0.43 8.16 10.81
CA ASN A 189 0.96 7.85 10.45
C ASN A 189 1.58 8.89 9.52
N LEU A 190 0.91 9.18 8.40
CA LEU A 190 1.38 10.17 7.43
C LEU A 190 1.54 11.55 8.10
N ALA A 191 0.51 11.99 8.81
CA ALA A 191 0.55 13.25 9.53
C ALA A 191 1.69 13.31 10.54
N ALA A 192 1.92 12.22 11.30
CA ALA A 192 2.99 12.10 12.28
C ALA A 192 4.39 12.22 11.66
N VAL A 193 4.62 11.60 10.49
CA VAL A 193 5.89 11.74 9.77
C VAL A 193 6.07 13.17 9.28
N LEU A 194 5.06 13.75 8.64
CA LEU A 194 5.16 15.10 8.08
C LEU A 194 5.45 16.17 9.15
N VAL A 195 4.81 16.13 10.32
CA VAL A 195 5.09 17.11 11.39
C VAL A 195 6.45 16.92 12.06
N LYS A 196 7.03 15.71 12.02
CA LYS A 196 8.38 15.45 12.51
C LYS A 196 9.44 15.98 11.54
N GLU A 197 9.24 15.75 10.24
CA GLU A 197 10.13 16.23 9.19
C GLU A 197 10.02 17.75 8.97
N HIS A 198 8.83 18.33 9.18
CA HIS A 198 8.53 19.75 9.00
C HIS A 198 7.90 20.35 10.27
N PRO A 199 8.72 20.71 11.28
CA PRO A 199 8.22 21.11 12.59
C PRO A 199 7.37 22.38 12.62
N HIS A 200 7.41 23.20 11.57
CA HIS A 200 6.61 24.42 11.41
C HIS A 200 5.15 24.15 11.03
N LEU A 201 4.81 22.93 10.60
CA LEU A 201 3.47 22.57 10.18
C LEU A 201 2.55 22.26 11.38
N THR A 202 1.30 22.70 11.26
CA THR A 202 0.17 22.21 12.04
C THR A 202 -0.59 21.17 11.24
N ALA A 203 -0.91 20.02 11.82
CA ALA A 203 -1.55 18.92 11.11
C ALA A 203 -2.95 18.60 11.65
N GLY A 204 -3.86 18.29 10.73
CA GLY A 204 -5.13 17.65 11.01
C GLY A 204 -5.19 16.26 10.37
N VAL A 205 -5.87 15.33 11.04
CA VAL A 205 -6.37 14.09 10.47
C VAL A 205 -7.89 14.18 10.46
N PHE A 206 -8.51 13.97 9.30
CA PHE A 206 -9.95 13.87 9.18
C PHE A 206 -10.32 12.46 8.76
N ASP A 207 -10.98 11.71 9.63
CA ASP A 207 -11.37 10.31 9.38
C ASP A 207 -12.70 10.02 10.07
N LEU A 208 -13.24 8.82 9.90
CA LEU A 208 -14.44 8.40 10.61
C LEU A 208 -14.21 8.42 12.12
N GLU A 209 -15.20 8.86 12.89
CA GLU A 209 -15.08 9.01 14.35
C GLU A 209 -14.63 7.73 15.06
N ARG A 210 -15.02 6.56 14.54
CA ARG A 210 -14.59 5.24 15.04
C ARG A 210 -13.07 5.02 15.05
N THR A 211 -12.31 5.80 14.27
CA THR A 211 -10.85 5.70 14.17
C THR A 211 -10.13 6.52 15.24
N ARG A 212 -10.82 7.45 15.93
CA ARG A 212 -10.24 8.33 16.97
C ARG A 212 -9.45 7.59 18.06
N PRO A 213 -9.92 6.45 18.62
CA PRO A 213 -9.16 5.75 19.67
C PRO A 213 -7.78 5.29 19.17
N LEU A 214 -7.70 4.78 17.94
CA LEU A 214 -6.44 4.34 17.34
C LEU A 214 -5.50 5.51 17.04
N PHE A 215 -6.06 6.61 16.53
CA PHE A 215 -5.31 7.85 16.35
C PHE A 215 -4.73 8.35 17.68
N THR A 216 -5.54 8.40 18.73
CA THR A 216 -5.13 8.91 20.04
C THR A 216 -4.02 8.03 20.62
N GLU A 217 -4.21 6.71 20.65
CA GLU A 217 -3.18 5.78 21.11
C GLU A 217 -1.85 5.96 20.35
N HIS A 218 -1.92 6.04 19.02
CA HIS A 218 -0.73 6.14 18.18
C HIS A 218 0.00 7.47 18.36
N THR A 219 -0.72 8.60 18.35
CA THR A 219 -0.11 9.93 18.49
C THR A 219 0.45 10.17 19.89
N THR A 220 -0.22 9.71 20.94
CA THR A 220 0.32 9.73 22.31
C THR A 220 1.59 8.89 22.43
N ARG A 221 1.60 7.67 21.86
CA ARG A 221 2.81 6.82 21.82
C ARG A 221 3.99 7.50 21.12
N LEU A 222 3.72 8.33 20.11
CA LEU A 222 4.74 9.10 19.38
C LEU A 222 5.10 10.43 20.04
N GLY A 223 4.45 10.81 21.15
CA GLY A 223 4.65 12.10 21.82
C GLY A 223 4.18 13.30 21.00
N LEU A 224 3.14 13.12 20.18
CA LEU A 224 2.59 14.14 19.28
C LEU A 224 1.26 14.72 19.79
N ASP A 225 0.96 14.57 21.08
CA ASP A 225 -0.24 15.14 21.70
C ASP A 225 -0.31 16.65 21.46
N GLY A 226 -1.44 17.13 20.92
CA GLY A 226 -1.65 18.54 20.60
C GLY A 226 -0.88 19.07 19.38
N ARG A 227 -0.01 18.26 18.75
CA ARG A 227 0.69 18.61 17.49
C ARG A 227 -0.11 18.21 16.25
N VAL A 228 -0.88 17.13 16.36
CA VAL A 228 -1.78 16.64 15.32
C VAL A 228 -3.19 16.60 15.90
N ALA A 229 -4.14 17.29 15.27
CA ALA A 229 -5.54 17.29 15.67
C ALA A 229 -6.33 16.21 14.92
N PHE A 230 -7.32 15.60 15.57
CA PHE A 230 -8.24 14.67 14.91
C PHE A 230 -9.66 15.23 14.86
N THR A 231 -10.22 15.25 13.65
CA THR A 231 -11.62 15.59 13.39
C THR A 231 -12.34 14.35 12.88
N GLY A 232 -13.41 13.95 13.55
CA GLY A 232 -14.24 12.84 13.12
C GLY A 232 -15.32 13.29 12.16
N GLY A 233 -15.51 12.58 11.04
CA GLY A 233 -16.60 12.82 10.11
C GLY A 233 -16.54 11.95 8.85
N ASP A 234 -17.60 12.02 8.06
CA ASP A 234 -17.68 11.46 6.71
C ASP A 234 -17.47 12.59 5.70
N PHE A 235 -16.40 12.53 4.93
CA PHE A 235 -16.00 13.61 4.01
C PHE A 235 -16.99 13.84 2.85
N PHE A 236 -17.99 12.99 2.66
CA PHE A 236 -19.07 13.21 1.71
C PHE A 236 -20.29 13.90 2.31
N THR A 237 -20.44 13.91 3.63
CA THR A 237 -21.63 14.49 4.29
C THR A 237 -21.25 15.66 5.20
N ASP A 238 -20.16 15.54 5.95
CA ASP A 238 -19.67 16.52 6.91
C ASP A 238 -18.66 17.51 6.31
N ASP A 239 -18.53 18.68 6.94
CA ASP A 239 -17.60 19.72 6.51
C ASP A 239 -16.14 19.29 6.69
N ILE A 240 -15.37 19.37 5.60
CA ILE A 240 -13.92 19.07 5.63
C ILE A 240 -13.19 20.28 6.24
N PRO A 241 -12.34 20.09 7.28
CA PRO A 241 -11.55 21.16 7.87
C PRO A 241 -10.65 21.85 6.85
N LYS A 242 -10.62 23.18 6.91
CA LYS A 242 -9.77 23.98 6.02
C LYS A 242 -8.29 23.86 6.38
N ALA A 243 -7.44 23.82 5.36
CA ALA A 243 -5.99 23.79 5.50
C ALA A 243 -5.29 24.34 4.24
N ASP A 244 -4.02 24.69 4.35
CA ASP A 244 -3.22 25.11 3.19
C ASP A 244 -2.96 23.94 2.24
N VAL A 245 -2.83 22.73 2.78
CA VAL A 245 -2.67 21.50 1.98
C VAL A 245 -3.68 20.45 2.42
N ILE A 246 -4.39 19.83 1.48
CA ILE A 246 -5.19 18.63 1.75
C ILE A 246 -4.55 17.45 1.03
N VAL A 247 -4.26 16.39 1.79
CA VAL A 247 -3.65 15.16 1.27
C VAL A 247 -4.72 14.05 1.19
N LEU A 248 -4.80 13.39 0.04
CA LEU A 248 -5.64 12.22 -0.21
C LEU A 248 -4.74 11.06 -0.62
N GLY A 249 -4.52 10.13 0.30
CA GLY A 249 -3.73 8.92 0.05
C GLY A 249 -4.59 7.68 0.07
N HIS A 250 -4.65 6.91 -1.02
CA HIS A 250 -5.45 5.68 -1.05
C HIS A 250 -6.93 5.92 -0.72
N ILE A 251 -7.49 7.04 -1.21
CA ILE A 251 -8.90 7.43 -1.01
C ILE A 251 -9.69 7.29 -2.31
N LEU A 252 -9.28 7.99 -3.36
CA LEU A 252 -10.08 8.10 -4.58
C LEU A 252 -10.27 6.75 -5.27
N HIS A 253 -9.29 5.85 -5.16
CA HIS A 253 -9.36 4.52 -5.75
C HIS A 253 -10.49 3.64 -5.18
N GLY A 254 -11.06 3.99 -4.02
CA GLY A 254 -12.18 3.27 -3.40
C GLY A 254 -13.55 3.60 -3.99
N PHE A 255 -13.66 4.64 -4.82
CA PHE A 255 -14.94 5.20 -5.28
C PHE A 255 -15.07 5.21 -6.80
N GLY A 256 -16.31 5.26 -7.30
CA GLY A 256 -16.59 5.49 -8.71
C GLY A 256 -16.33 6.95 -9.14
N THR A 257 -16.26 7.19 -10.45
CA THR A 257 -15.89 8.48 -11.04
C THR A 257 -16.70 9.68 -10.51
N ASP A 258 -18.01 9.54 -10.38
CA ASP A 258 -18.85 10.66 -9.94
C ASP A 258 -18.60 11.03 -8.47
N ARG A 259 -18.41 10.03 -7.60
CA ARG A 259 -18.03 10.24 -6.20
C ARG A 259 -16.62 10.81 -6.06
N ARG A 260 -15.68 10.43 -6.92
CA ARG A 260 -14.33 11.06 -6.97
C ARG A 260 -14.44 12.55 -7.28
N ARG A 261 -15.22 12.92 -8.30
CA ARG A 261 -15.44 14.32 -8.69
C ARG A 261 -16.12 15.12 -7.57
N GLU A 262 -17.16 14.54 -6.97
CA GLU A 262 -17.85 15.14 -5.82
C GLU A 262 -16.88 15.43 -4.67
N LEU A 263 -16.04 14.45 -4.31
CA LEU A 263 -15.04 14.62 -3.26
C LEU A 263 -14.02 15.70 -3.60
N LEU A 264 -13.50 15.72 -4.84
CA LEU A 264 -12.55 16.75 -5.27
C LEU A 264 -13.15 18.17 -5.23
N ASN A 265 -14.45 18.33 -5.53
CA ASN A 265 -15.15 19.61 -5.36
C ASN A 265 -15.21 20.04 -3.89
N ARG A 266 -15.50 19.10 -2.97
CA ARG A 266 -15.50 19.38 -1.53
C ARG A 266 -14.11 19.73 -1.02
N VAL A 267 -13.08 19.02 -1.49
CA VAL A 267 -11.67 19.30 -1.18
C VAL A 267 -11.27 20.69 -1.70
N PHE A 268 -11.66 21.07 -2.91
CA PHE A 268 -11.41 22.43 -3.43
C PHE A 268 -11.99 23.53 -2.53
N ALA A 269 -13.19 23.32 -1.98
CA ALA A 269 -13.80 24.28 -1.05
C ALA A 269 -13.05 24.40 0.28
N ALA A 270 -12.36 23.32 0.70
CA ALA A 270 -11.65 23.23 1.97
C ALA A 270 -10.17 23.66 1.88
N VAL A 271 -9.49 23.51 0.74
CA VAL A 271 -8.12 24.01 0.55
C VAL A 271 -8.12 25.54 0.66
N ASN A 272 -7.24 26.18 1.43
CA ASN A 272 -7.17 27.65 1.51
C ASN A 272 -6.74 28.26 0.15
N PRO A 273 -7.13 29.51 -0.19
CA PRO A 273 -6.66 30.17 -1.41
C PRO A 273 -5.12 30.20 -1.50
N GLY A 274 -4.54 29.81 -2.64
CA GLY A 274 -3.09 29.66 -2.80
C GLY A 274 -2.51 28.36 -2.21
N GLY A 275 -3.37 27.53 -1.60
CA GLY A 275 -3.05 26.20 -1.10
C GLY A 275 -3.03 25.12 -2.17
N ARG A 276 -2.88 23.86 -1.74
CA ARG A 276 -2.71 22.70 -2.64
C ARG A 276 -3.55 21.50 -2.24
N VAL A 277 -3.85 20.67 -3.23
CA VAL A 277 -4.26 19.28 -3.03
C VAL A 277 -3.14 18.36 -3.47
N LEU A 278 -2.86 17.34 -2.66
CA LEU A 278 -1.95 16.25 -2.96
C LEU A 278 -2.77 14.96 -3.02
N VAL A 279 -2.68 14.24 -4.13
CA VAL A 279 -3.32 12.93 -4.30
C VAL A 279 -2.25 11.91 -4.62
N TYR A 280 -2.19 10.81 -3.87
CA TYR A 280 -1.32 9.69 -4.22
C TYR A 280 -2.08 8.36 -4.22
N ASP A 281 -1.89 7.62 -5.30
CA ASP A 281 -2.51 6.32 -5.58
C ASP A 281 -1.61 5.51 -6.52
N ARG A 282 -1.96 4.24 -6.78
CA ARG A 282 -1.30 3.42 -7.81
C ARG A 282 -1.87 3.72 -9.20
N MET A 283 -1.91 5.01 -9.53
CA MET A 283 -2.58 5.54 -10.72
C MET A 283 -2.06 4.89 -11.99
N ILE A 284 -2.94 4.53 -12.91
CA ILE A 284 -2.57 3.87 -14.16
C ILE A 284 -1.90 4.88 -15.10
N ASP A 285 -0.86 4.45 -15.82
CA ASP A 285 -0.28 5.25 -16.89
C ASP A 285 -1.25 5.38 -18.07
N ASP A 286 -1.12 6.45 -18.86
CA ASP A 286 -2.11 6.73 -19.93
C ASP A 286 -2.14 5.64 -21.01
N GLU A 287 -1.04 4.90 -21.18
CA GLU A 287 -0.90 3.82 -22.17
C GLU A 287 -1.37 2.46 -21.61
N ARG A 288 -1.60 2.37 -20.30
CA ARG A 288 -2.02 1.17 -19.57
C ARG A 288 -1.09 -0.01 -19.79
N ARG A 289 0.21 0.21 -19.65
CA ARG A 289 1.24 -0.82 -19.92
C ARG A 289 1.85 -1.42 -18.67
N ASP A 290 1.73 -0.76 -17.52
CA ASP A 290 2.29 -1.24 -16.26
C ASP A 290 1.40 -2.34 -15.63
N PRO A 291 1.84 -3.62 -15.62
CA PRO A 291 1.03 -4.71 -15.11
C PRO A 291 0.76 -4.59 -13.61
N GLU A 292 1.66 -4.01 -12.81
CA GLU A 292 1.48 -3.91 -11.36
C GLU A 292 0.36 -2.91 -10.99
N ARG A 293 0.27 -1.80 -11.72
CA ARG A 293 -0.82 -0.82 -11.58
C ARG A 293 -2.16 -1.40 -12.03
N LEU A 294 -2.16 -2.20 -13.10
CA LEU A 294 -3.36 -2.88 -13.59
C LEU A 294 -3.84 -3.98 -12.63
N LEU A 295 -2.92 -4.76 -12.05
CA LEU A 295 -3.24 -5.73 -11.00
C LEU A 295 -3.80 -5.03 -9.75
N SER A 296 -3.28 -3.85 -9.40
CA SER A 296 -3.83 -3.03 -8.32
C SER A 296 -5.27 -2.57 -8.62
N SER A 297 -5.56 -2.18 -9.88
CA SER A 297 -6.93 -1.85 -10.31
C SER A 297 -7.88 -3.04 -10.23
N LEU A 298 -7.42 -4.23 -10.65
CA LEU A 298 -8.19 -5.47 -10.51
C LEU A 298 -8.44 -5.81 -9.05
N HIS A 299 -7.44 -5.67 -8.19
CA HIS A 299 -7.62 -5.86 -6.75
C HIS A 299 -8.72 -4.96 -6.20
N MET A 300 -8.72 -3.66 -6.54
CA MET A 300 -9.77 -2.75 -6.08
C MET A 300 -11.16 -3.17 -6.55
N ARG A 301 -11.30 -3.71 -7.76
CA ARG A 301 -12.57 -4.27 -8.26
C ARG A 301 -12.98 -5.55 -7.56
N LEU A 302 -12.03 -6.34 -7.06
CA LEU A 302 -12.33 -7.55 -6.29
C LEU A 302 -12.90 -7.24 -4.90
N VAL A 303 -12.54 -6.09 -4.31
CA VAL A 303 -12.88 -5.75 -2.92
C VAL A 303 -13.89 -4.61 -2.80
N SER A 304 -14.23 -3.94 -3.90
CA SER A 304 -15.20 -2.85 -3.95
C SER A 304 -15.92 -2.82 -5.29
N GLN A 305 -17.24 -2.63 -5.26
CA GLN A 305 -18.09 -2.58 -6.45
C GLN A 305 -17.69 -1.44 -7.39
N ASP A 306 -17.40 -0.28 -6.83
CA ASP A 306 -17.03 0.92 -7.60
C ASP A 306 -15.52 1.23 -7.53
N GLY A 307 -14.76 0.43 -6.78
CA GLY A 307 -13.33 0.61 -6.59
C GLY A 307 -12.54 0.31 -7.86
N SER A 308 -11.53 1.13 -8.14
CA SER A 308 -10.59 0.94 -9.25
C SER A 308 -9.42 1.91 -9.15
N GLU A 309 -8.25 1.52 -9.64
CA GLU A 309 -7.23 2.51 -10.01
C GLU A 309 -7.68 3.24 -11.29
N TYR A 310 -7.19 4.47 -11.48
CA TYR A 310 -7.59 5.39 -12.55
C TYR A 310 -6.37 6.06 -13.18
N ARG A 311 -6.52 6.67 -14.36
CA ARG A 311 -5.38 7.28 -15.05
C ARG A 311 -4.97 8.61 -14.43
N VAL A 312 -3.69 8.94 -14.54
CA VAL A 312 -3.17 10.27 -14.16
C VAL A 312 -3.89 11.38 -14.94
N GLY A 313 -4.11 11.20 -16.26
CA GLY A 313 -4.84 12.16 -17.08
C GLY A 313 -6.29 12.39 -16.64
N ASP A 314 -6.97 11.33 -16.19
CA ASP A 314 -8.34 11.41 -15.68
C ASP A 314 -8.39 12.26 -14.39
N LEU A 315 -7.49 12.01 -13.45
CA LEU A 315 -7.40 12.77 -12.21
C LEU A 315 -7.14 14.25 -12.47
N ARG A 316 -6.21 14.58 -13.38
CA ARG A 316 -5.92 15.97 -13.75
C ARG A 316 -7.14 16.67 -14.35
N THR A 317 -7.93 15.94 -15.13
CA THR A 317 -9.20 16.44 -15.67
C THR A 317 -10.23 16.69 -14.56
N TRP A 318 -10.33 15.80 -13.58
CA TRP A 318 -11.25 15.99 -12.45
C TRP A 318 -10.83 17.12 -11.53
N LEU A 319 -9.52 17.27 -11.27
CA LEU A 319 -8.95 18.38 -10.51
C LEU A 319 -9.25 19.72 -11.19
N ALA A 320 -9.03 19.82 -12.50
CA ALA A 320 -9.37 21.00 -13.27
C ALA A 320 -10.88 21.30 -13.25
N GLY A 321 -11.72 20.26 -13.35
CA GLY A 321 -13.17 20.39 -13.24
C GLY A 321 -13.64 20.90 -11.87
N ALA A 322 -12.90 20.61 -10.80
CA ALA A 322 -13.16 21.14 -9.45
C ALA A 322 -12.66 22.57 -9.24
N GLY A 323 -11.83 23.08 -10.16
CA GLY A 323 -11.27 24.43 -10.11
C GLY A 323 -9.79 24.51 -9.78
N PHE A 324 -9.11 23.38 -9.54
CA PHE A 324 -7.67 23.37 -9.31
C PHE A 324 -6.88 23.67 -10.60
N ALA A 325 -5.75 24.37 -10.46
CA ALA A 325 -4.83 24.71 -11.55
C ALA A 325 -3.45 24.05 -11.36
N ASP A 326 -2.60 24.18 -12.38
CA ASP A 326 -1.18 23.81 -12.34
C ASP A 326 -0.90 22.37 -11.84
N SER A 327 -1.72 21.42 -12.30
CA SER A 327 -1.55 20.02 -11.90
C SER A 327 -0.25 19.41 -12.44
N THR A 328 0.55 18.81 -11.56
CA THR A 328 1.78 18.07 -11.89
C THR A 328 1.71 16.65 -11.35
N ALA A 329 2.34 15.70 -12.04
CA ALA A 329 2.40 14.30 -11.64
C ALA A 329 3.86 13.83 -11.61
N GLN A 330 4.23 13.06 -10.58
CA GLN A 330 5.56 12.47 -10.44
C GLN A 330 5.50 11.09 -9.80
N PRO A 331 6.44 10.17 -10.14
CA PRO A 331 6.63 8.94 -9.37
C PRO A 331 6.92 9.25 -7.90
N LEU A 332 6.45 8.39 -6.98
CA LEU A 332 6.66 8.58 -5.54
C LEU A 332 7.39 7.38 -4.91
N LEU A 333 6.70 6.25 -4.71
CA LEU A 333 7.27 5.03 -4.14
C LEU A 333 6.74 3.80 -4.89
N GLY A 334 7.65 3.04 -5.51
CA GLY A 334 7.30 1.89 -6.34
C GLY A 334 6.31 2.29 -7.43
N THR A 335 5.11 1.71 -7.39
CA THR A 335 4.02 1.96 -8.34
C THR A 335 3.10 3.12 -7.96
N HIS A 336 3.46 3.96 -6.97
CA HIS A 336 2.66 5.13 -6.62
C HIS A 336 3.02 6.33 -7.50
N THR A 337 1.99 7.12 -7.80
CA THR A 337 2.13 8.42 -8.43
C THR A 337 1.59 9.47 -7.47
N LEU A 338 2.34 10.56 -7.27
CA LEU A 338 1.89 11.75 -6.58
C LEU A 338 1.44 12.78 -7.61
N VAL A 339 0.20 13.24 -7.49
CA VAL A 339 -0.34 14.37 -8.25
C VAL A 339 -0.58 15.52 -7.29
N THR A 340 -0.10 16.71 -7.66
CA THR A 340 -0.34 17.94 -6.90
C THR A 340 -1.02 18.98 -7.78
N ALA A 341 -1.94 19.77 -7.22
CA ALA A 341 -2.56 20.90 -7.92
C ALA A 341 -2.83 22.06 -6.96
N VAL A 342 -2.91 23.28 -7.48
CA VAL A 342 -3.03 24.54 -6.73
C VAL A 342 -4.47 25.03 -6.75
N ARG A 343 -4.96 25.58 -5.63
CA ARG A 343 -6.23 26.30 -5.56
C ARG A 343 -6.04 27.78 -5.91
#